data_AF-A0A9P7S0L0-F1
#
_entry.id   AF-A0A9P7S0L0-F1
#
_cell.length_a   1.000
_cell.length_b   1.000
_cell.length_c   1.000
_cell.angle_alpha   90.00
_cell.angle_beta   90.00
_cell.angle_gamma   90.00
#
_symmetry.space_group_name_H-M   'P 1'
#
loop_
_entity.id
_entity.type
_entity.pdbx_description
1 polymer ?
#
loop_
_entity_poly.entity_id
_entity_poly.type
_entity_poly.pdbx_seq_one_letter_code
_entity_poly.pdbx_strand_id
1 'polypeptide(L)'
;MVLRSNNSVCMANSTDEDIYVMVSLNADWAITDFITDIGLFLIAVGEIRQLVVDVELPKMIVTLRDLHRFLKISYTALAETAAAGSRKAADAASALHYAIKKNSIVIPAGQYKQINEKNWLESFFNASAVGSLLVAKTVSLMVMTGDGQRFAMYDTNSDYSWIATKEGKCVRSKYGSVWQQDTQAGVVDWPVGGY
;
A
#
# COMPACT_ATOMS: atom_id res chain seq x y z
N MET A 1 24.03 -14.37 -7.30
CA MET A 1 23.25 -15.01 -6.22
C MET A 1 23.45 -14.15 -4.97
N VAL A 2 22.41 -13.44 -4.52
CA VAL A 2 22.50 -12.58 -3.33
C VAL A 2 21.99 -13.40 -2.14
N LEU A 3 22.90 -13.80 -1.25
CA LEU A 3 22.55 -14.46 0.01
C LEU A 3 21.91 -13.41 0.94
N ARG A 4 20.71 -13.69 1.45
CA ARG A 4 19.99 -12.80 2.36
C ARG A 4 20.32 -13.09 3.81
N SER A 5 20.35 -12.04 4.63
CA SER A 5 20.24 -12.16 6.08
C SER A 5 18.81 -12.55 6.48
N ASN A 6 18.67 -13.30 7.57
CA ASN A 6 17.37 -13.57 8.22
C ASN A 6 16.66 -12.23 8.52
N ASN A 7 15.33 -12.19 8.38
CA ASN A 7 14.46 -11.01 8.55
C ASN A 7 14.55 -9.92 7.47
N SER A 8 14.75 -10.26 6.19
CA SER A 8 14.73 -9.29 5.09
C SER A 8 13.48 -9.44 4.22
N VAL A 9 12.48 -8.58 4.43
CA VAL A 9 11.29 -8.47 3.58
C VAL A 9 11.60 -7.55 2.41
N CYS A 10 11.64 -8.11 1.21
CA CYS A 10 11.77 -7.36 -0.03
C CYS A 10 10.44 -7.34 -0.79
N MET A 11 10.19 -6.24 -1.47
CA MET A 11 9.17 -6.16 -2.51
C MET A 11 9.84 -5.86 -3.85
N ALA A 12 9.56 -6.69 -4.84
CA ALA A 12 10.01 -6.54 -6.21
C ALA A 12 8.87 -6.04 -7.09
N ASN A 13 9.18 -5.14 -8.02
CA ASN A 13 8.21 -4.57 -8.93
C ASN A 13 8.47 -5.07 -10.36
N SER A 14 7.67 -6.05 -10.81
CA SER A 14 7.72 -6.52 -12.20
C SER A 14 6.67 -5.86 -13.09
N THR A 15 5.94 -4.87 -12.58
CA THR A 15 5.00 -4.06 -13.37
C THR A 15 5.74 -3.07 -14.29
N ASP A 16 4.99 -2.38 -15.16
CA ASP A 16 5.52 -1.37 -16.08
C ASP A 16 5.48 0.05 -15.51
N GLU A 17 5.09 0.21 -14.25
CA GLU A 17 4.98 1.49 -13.54
C GLU A 17 5.56 1.38 -12.12
N ASP A 18 5.75 2.51 -11.45
CA ASP A 18 6.19 2.51 -10.05
C ASP A 18 5.11 1.95 -9.14
N ILE A 19 5.49 1.25 -8.07
CA ILE A 19 4.55 0.84 -7.02
C ILE A 19 4.87 1.57 -5.71
N TYR A 20 3.84 1.73 -4.89
CA TYR A 20 3.89 2.39 -3.60
C TYR A 20 3.53 1.39 -2.51
N VAL A 21 4.42 1.23 -1.52
CA VAL A 21 4.25 0.26 -0.44
C VAL A 21 4.17 0.98 0.90
N MET A 22 3.08 0.74 1.63
CA MET A 22 2.96 1.05 3.05
C MET A 22 3.17 -0.23 3.86
N VAL A 23 3.85 -0.10 5.00
CA VAL A 23 4.17 -1.21 5.90
C VAL A 23 3.64 -0.88 7.29
N SER A 24 3.02 -1.85 7.96
CA SER A 24 2.57 -1.68 9.34
C SER A 24 2.85 -2.92 10.19
N LEU A 25 2.87 -2.77 11.52
CA LEU A 25 3.03 -3.90 12.45
C LEU A 25 1.92 -4.94 12.28
N ASN A 26 0.71 -4.45 12.06
CA ASN A 26 -0.47 -5.21 11.70
C ASN A 26 -1.48 -4.25 11.05
N ALA A 27 -2.59 -4.78 10.53
CA ALA A 27 -3.59 -3.99 9.84
C ALA A 27 -4.31 -2.97 10.75
N ASP A 28 -4.28 -3.20 12.07
CA ASP A 28 -4.95 -2.36 13.07
C ASP A 28 -3.99 -1.32 13.68
N TRP A 29 -2.77 -1.21 13.16
CA TRP A 29 -1.81 -0.21 13.61
C TRP A 29 -2.24 1.18 13.16
N ALA A 30 -2.06 2.16 14.06
CA ALA A 30 -2.58 3.50 13.86
C ALA A 30 -1.82 4.22 12.73
N ILE A 31 -2.58 4.82 11.81
CA ILE A 31 -2.04 5.59 10.69
C ILE A 31 -1.20 6.77 11.16
N THR A 32 -1.58 7.37 12.29
CA THR A 32 -0.80 8.45 12.92
C THR A 32 0.61 8.04 13.32
N ASP A 33 0.87 6.74 13.48
CA ASP A 33 2.19 6.25 13.85
C ASP A 33 3.14 6.17 12.64
N PHE A 34 2.62 6.32 11.41
CA PHE A 34 3.37 6.10 10.18
C PHE A 34 3.10 7.02 9.00
N ILE A 35 2.10 7.90 9.10
CA ILE A 35 1.86 8.99 8.15
C ILE A 35 2.29 10.29 8.82
N THR A 36 3.38 10.87 8.33
CA THR A 36 3.96 12.11 8.87
C THR A 36 3.21 13.35 8.38
N ASP A 37 2.59 13.30 7.19
CA ASP A 37 1.76 14.38 6.64
C ASP A 37 0.28 13.96 6.56
N ILE A 38 -0.37 13.94 7.73
CA ILE A 38 -1.78 13.60 7.87
C ILE A 38 -2.71 14.69 7.32
N GLY A 39 -2.22 15.92 7.14
CA GLY A 39 -3.02 17.07 6.73
C GLY A 39 -3.60 16.90 5.33
N LEU A 40 -2.74 16.56 4.35
CA LEU A 40 -3.18 16.27 2.98
C LEU A 40 -4.16 15.09 2.92
N PHE A 41 -3.91 14.08 3.75
CA PHE A 41 -4.76 12.91 3.83
C PHE A 41 -6.17 13.25 4.34
N LEU A 42 -6.28 14.04 5.41
CA LEU A 42 -7.56 14.47 5.98
C LEU A 42 -8.36 15.36 5.01
N ILE A 43 -7.69 16.25 4.29
CA ILE A 43 -8.34 17.10 3.28
C ILE A 43 -8.95 16.24 2.17
N ALA A 44 -8.17 15.33 1.57
CA ALA A 44 -8.64 14.45 0.51
C ALA A 44 -9.82 13.58 0.98
N VAL A 45 -9.74 13.04 2.20
CA VAL A 45 -10.82 12.25 2.81
C VAL A 45 -12.09 13.08 2.99
N GLY A 46 -11.96 14.34 3.42
CA GLY A 46 -13.08 15.27 3.57
C GLY A 46 -13.78 15.55 2.25
N GLU A 47 -13.02 15.81 1.19
CA GLU A 47 -13.56 16.06 -0.16
C GLU A 47 -14.31 14.84 -0.70
N ILE A 48 -13.75 13.64 -0.56
CA ILE A 48 -14.38 12.41 -1.02
C ILE A 48 -15.71 12.16 -0.30
N ARG A 49 -15.78 12.40 1.01
CA ARG A 49 -17.03 12.23 1.78
C ARG A 49 -18.15 13.15 1.34
N GLN A 50 -17.81 14.34 0.83
CA GLN A 50 -18.83 15.25 0.29
C GLN A 50 -19.34 14.79 -1.08
N LEU A 51 -18.55 14.02 -1.82
CA LEU A 51 -18.88 13.54 -3.16
C LEU A 51 -19.58 12.18 -3.13
N VAL A 52 -19.24 11.34 -2.15
CA VAL A 52 -19.76 9.98 -1.99
C VAL A 52 -20.78 9.98 -0.84
N VAL A 53 -22.03 10.30 -1.17
CA VAL A 53 -23.11 10.50 -0.17
C VAL A 53 -23.87 9.20 0.12
N ASP A 54 -24.00 8.31 -0.87
CA ASP A 54 -24.83 7.10 -0.80
C ASP A 54 -24.04 5.82 -0.46
N VAL A 55 -22.77 5.95 -0.05
CA VAL A 55 -21.93 4.81 0.28
C VAL A 55 -21.40 4.90 1.71
N GLU A 56 -21.48 3.80 2.45
CA GLU A 56 -21.07 3.74 3.84
C GLU A 56 -19.53 3.73 3.96
N LEU A 57 -18.94 4.93 3.98
CA LEU A 57 -17.53 5.13 4.24
C LEU A 57 -17.20 4.96 5.73
N PRO A 58 -16.00 4.44 6.09
CA PRO A 58 -15.55 4.39 7.48
C PRO A 58 -15.65 5.77 8.15
N LYS A 59 -16.25 5.83 9.35
CA LYS A 59 -16.46 7.11 10.06
C LYS A 59 -15.15 7.82 10.37
N MET A 60 -14.10 7.09 10.68
CA MET A 60 -12.74 7.58 10.89
C MET A 60 -11.76 6.63 10.20
N ILE A 61 -10.62 7.15 9.78
CA ILE A 61 -9.52 6.36 9.22
C ILE A 61 -8.42 6.37 10.26
N VAL A 62 -8.45 5.37 11.14
CA VAL A 62 -7.54 5.29 12.29
C VAL A 62 -6.43 4.29 12.01
N THR A 63 -6.75 3.20 11.30
CA THR A 63 -5.83 2.07 11.07
C THR A 63 -5.55 1.85 9.59
N LEU A 64 -4.47 1.12 9.26
CA LEU A 64 -4.19 0.73 7.87
C LEU A 64 -5.37 0.00 7.22
N ARG A 65 -6.10 -0.82 8.00
CA ARG A 65 -7.34 -1.50 7.57
C ARG A 65 -8.43 -0.50 7.21
N ASP A 66 -8.63 0.55 8.00
CA ASP A 66 -9.62 1.59 7.72
C ASP A 66 -9.25 2.35 6.44
N LEU A 67 -7.96 2.65 6.23
CA LEU A 67 -7.47 3.25 5.01
C LEU A 67 -7.77 2.34 3.82
N HIS A 68 -7.37 1.08 3.86
CA HIS A 68 -7.63 0.13 2.77
C HIS A 68 -9.13 0.01 2.48
N ARG A 69 -9.99 -0.06 3.50
CA ARG A 69 -11.45 -0.09 3.34
C ARG A 69 -11.97 1.20 2.72
N PHE A 70 -11.49 2.35 3.19
CA PHE A 70 -11.84 3.65 2.64
C PHE A 70 -11.49 3.71 1.16
N LEU A 71 -10.24 3.39 0.79
CA LEU A 71 -9.78 3.40 -0.60
C LEU A 71 -10.60 2.49 -1.50
N LYS A 72 -10.90 1.26 -1.04
CA LYS A 72 -11.72 0.33 -1.80
C LYS A 72 -13.09 0.88 -2.15
N ILE A 73 -13.73 1.55 -1.20
CA ILE A 73 -15.06 2.12 -1.37
C ILE A 73 -14.97 3.42 -2.19
N SER A 74 -14.04 4.30 -1.83
CA SER A 74 -13.86 5.61 -2.45
C SER A 74 -13.46 5.52 -3.91
N TYR A 75 -12.52 4.65 -4.29
CA TYR A 75 -12.14 4.51 -5.70
C TYR A 75 -13.30 4.03 -6.55
N THR A 76 -14.08 3.05 -6.08
CA THR A 76 -15.25 2.56 -6.81
C THR A 76 -16.31 3.66 -6.97
N ALA A 77 -16.63 4.39 -5.90
CA ALA A 77 -17.63 5.45 -5.94
C ALA A 77 -17.17 6.69 -6.75
N LEU A 78 -15.89 7.04 -6.66
CA LEU A 78 -15.32 8.15 -7.42
C LEU A 78 -15.23 7.82 -8.90
N ALA A 79 -14.94 6.57 -9.27
CA ALA A 79 -14.94 6.10 -10.65
C ALA A 79 -16.32 6.27 -11.29
N GLU A 80 -17.37 5.79 -10.64
CA GLU A 80 -18.76 5.97 -11.08
C GLU A 80 -19.13 7.46 -11.21
N THR A 81 -18.71 8.28 -10.25
CA THR A 81 -19.00 9.73 -10.24
C THR A 81 -18.19 10.50 -11.30
N ALA A 82 -16.96 10.08 -11.58
CA ALA A 82 -16.11 10.66 -12.61
C ALA A 82 -16.56 10.27 -14.02
N ALA A 83 -17.01 9.03 -14.21
CA ALA A 83 -17.66 8.59 -15.45
C ALA A 83 -18.92 9.41 -15.77
N ALA A 84 -19.61 9.89 -14.74
CA ALA A 84 -20.73 10.84 -14.86
C ALA A 84 -20.29 12.31 -15.16
N GLY A 85 -18.99 12.57 -15.34
CA GLY A 85 -18.44 13.87 -15.76
C GLY A 85 -18.06 14.82 -14.61
N SER A 86 -17.97 14.34 -13.37
CA SER A 86 -17.61 15.20 -12.23
C SER A 86 -16.12 15.49 -12.13
N ARG A 87 -15.72 16.73 -12.47
CA ARG A 87 -14.33 17.21 -12.30
C ARG A 87 -13.86 17.16 -10.84
N LYS A 88 -14.75 17.47 -9.88
CA LYS A 88 -14.43 17.43 -8.45
C LYS A 88 -14.07 16.03 -7.97
N ALA A 89 -14.69 14.98 -8.52
CA ALA A 89 -14.35 13.60 -8.22
C ALA A 89 -12.94 13.24 -8.69
N ALA A 90 -12.57 13.68 -9.89
CA ALA A 90 -11.21 13.50 -10.41
C ALA A 90 -10.15 14.23 -9.56
N ASP A 91 -10.44 15.46 -9.11
CA ASP A 91 -9.54 16.24 -8.26
C ASP A 91 -9.35 15.57 -6.89
N ALA A 92 -10.44 15.12 -6.25
CA ALA A 92 -10.39 14.45 -4.96
C ALA A 92 -9.66 13.09 -5.02
N ALA A 93 -9.90 12.31 -6.09
CA ALA A 93 -9.17 11.07 -6.35
C ALA A 93 -7.66 11.34 -6.50
N SER A 94 -7.31 12.39 -7.24
CA SER A 94 -5.92 12.80 -7.44
C SER A 94 -5.24 13.25 -6.15
N ALA A 95 -5.94 14.00 -5.30
CA ALA A 95 -5.43 14.44 -3.99
C ALA A 95 -5.17 13.26 -3.05
N LEU A 96 -6.11 12.30 -2.98
CA LEU A 96 -5.95 11.08 -2.20
C LEU A 96 -4.77 10.25 -2.69
N HIS A 97 -4.68 10.06 -4.01
CA HIS A 97 -3.60 9.34 -4.65
C HIS A 97 -2.24 9.98 -4.33
N TYR A 98 -2.13 11.30 -4.45
CA TYR A 98 -0.93 12.05 -4.08
C TYR A 98 -0.54 11.87 -2.61
N ALA A 99 -1.52 11.92 -1.69
CA ALA A 99 -1.27 11.72 -0.27
C ALA A 99 -0.72 10.33 0.04
N ILE A 100 -1.23 9.27 -0.60
CA ILE A 100 -0.72 7.90 -0.44
C ILE A 100 0.72 7.81 -0.94
N LYS A 101 0.99 8.32 -2.15
CA LYS A 101 2.33 8.28 -2.76
C LYS A 101 3.38 8.95 -1.89
N LYS A 102 3.04 10.10 -1.30
CA LYS A 102 3.93 10.86 -0.41
C LYS A 102 4.30 10.10 0.86
N ASN A 103 3.42 9.23 1.35
CA ASN A 103 3.59 8.48 2.59
C ASN A 103 3.91 6.99 2.36
N SER A 104 4.48 6.65 1.21
CA SER A 104 4.79 5.26 0.83
C SER A 104 6.25 5.09 0.39
N ILE A 105 6.75 3.87 0.53
CA ILE A 105 8.02 3.45 -0.07
C ILE A 105 7.79 3.27 -1.58
N VAL A 106 8.45 4.08 -2.40
CA VAL A 106 8.39 3.98 -3.86
C VAL A 106 9.34 2.89 -4.36
N ILE A 107 8.86 1.97 -5.19
CA ILE A 107 9.66 0.92 -5.83
C ILE A 107 9.50 1.06 -7.34
N PRO A 108 10.54 1.56 -8.05
CA PRO A 108 10.43 1.77 -9.49
C PRO A 108 10.21 0.48 -10.28
N ALA A 109 9.64 0.61 -11.47
CA ALA A 109 9.47 -0.51 -12.40
C ALA A 109 10.80 -1.26 -12.64
N GLY A 110 10.78 -2.60 -12.56
CA GLY A 110 11.96 -3.45 -12.72
C GLY A 110 12.95 -3.42 -11.55
N GLN A 111 12.62 -2.74 -10.44
CA GLN A 111 13.47 -2.68 -9.24
C GLN A 111 12.86 -3.44 -8.05
N TYR A 112 13.66 -3.62 -7.01
CA TYR A 112 13.19 -4.12 -5.73
C TYR A 112 13.75 -3.26 -4.59
N LYS A 113 13.04 -3.24 -3.46
CA LYS A 113 13.52 -2.62 -2.22
C LYS A 113 13.27 -3.54 -1.04
N GLN A 114 14.14 -3.42 -0.03
CA GLN A 114 13.88 -3.99 1.28
C GLN A 114 12.93 -3.05 2.04
N ILE A 115 11.72 -3.51 2.31
CA ILE A 115 10.64 -2.67 2.84
C ILE A 115 10.60 -2.63 4.37
N ASN A 116 11.41 -3.46 5.03
CA ASN A 116 11.66 -3.41 6.46
C ASN A 116 13.06 -2.89 6.81
N GLU A 117 13.69 -2.12 5.90
CA GLU A 117 14.99 -1.51 6.14
C GLU A 117 14.86 -0.30 7.08
N LYS A 118 15.64 -0.32 8.17
CA LYS A 118 15.61 0.69 9.24
C LYS A 118 15.64 2.14 8.74
N ASN A 119 16.53 2.46 7.80
CA ASN A 119 16.70 3.84 7.30
C ASN A 119 15.42 4.38 6.65
N TRP A 120 14.71 3.53 5.92
CA TRP A 120 13.43 3.90 5.32
C TRP A 120 12.37 4.05 6.41
N LEU A 121 12.30 3.11 7.34
CA LEU A 121 11.33 3.16 8.43
C LEU A 121 11.52 4.44 9.28
N GLU A 122 12.74 4.85 9.60
CA GLU A 122 12.98 6.08 10.38
C GLU A 122 12.50 7.36 9.67
N SER A 123 12.28 7.31 8.35
CA SER A 123 11.75 8.45 7.57
C SER A 123 10.23 8.60 7.67
N PHE A 124 9.51 7.54 8.09
CA PHE A 124 8.04 7.52 8.13
C PHE A 124 7.48 7.25 9.52
N PHE A 125 8.24 6.57 10.38
CA PHE A 125 7.80 6.11 11.69
C PHE A 125 8.64 6.74 12.80
N ASN A 126 8.05 6.91 13.99
CA ASN A 126 8.82 7.26 15.18
C ASN A 126 9.78 6.12 15.60
N ALA A 127 10.82 6.42 16.38
CA ALA A 127 11.86 5.45 16.71
C ALA A 127 11.33 4.17 17.42
N SER A 128 10.31 4.29 18.28
CA SER A 128 9.66 3.15 18.94
C SER A 128 8.88 2.25 17.96
N ALA A 129 8.24 2.86 16.97
CA ALA A 129 7.54 2.18 15.89
C ALA A 129 8.52 1.42 14.98
N VAL A 130 9.65 2.04 14.63
CA VAL A 130 10.74 1.39 13.88
C VAL A 130 11.27 0.16 14.63
N GLY A 131 11.56 0.30 15.92
CA GLY A 131 12.05 -0.80 16.74
C GLY A 131 11.09 -2.00 16.76
N SER A 132 9.80 -1.73 16.89
CA SER A 132 8.76 -2.76 16.84
C SER A 132 8.70 -3.48 15.49
N LEU A 133 8.81 -2.74 14.37
CA LEU A 133 8.74 -3.31 13.03
C LEU A 133 9.93 -4.23 12.71
N LEU A 134 11.12 -3.88 13.18
CA LEU A 134 12.34 -4.65 12.93
C LEU A 134 12.33 -6.03 13.63
N VAL A 135 11.56 -6.18 14.71
CA VAL A 135 11.44 -7.44 15.47
C VAL A 135 10.12 -8.16 15.24
N ALA A 136 9.21 -7.58 14.45
CA ALA A 136 7.91 -8.15 14.17
C ALA A 136 8.07 -9.42 13.34
N LYS A 137 7.43 -10.52 13.76
CA LYS A 137 7.41 -11.79 12.99
C LYS A 137 6.46 -11.74 11.79
N THR A 138 5.48 -10.85 11.87
CA THR A 138 4.47 -10.60 10.85
C THR A 138 4.28 -9.10 10.73
N VAL A 139 4.16 -8.60 9.51
CA VAL A 139 3.83 -7.22 9.19
C VAL A 139 2.68 -7.21 8.17
N SER A 140 1.88 -6.15 8.15
CA SER A 140 0.89 -5.94 7.09
C SER A 140 1.47 -5.02 6.03
N LEU A 141 1.22 -5.36 4.78
CA LEU A 141 1.59 -4.57 3.61
C LEU A 141 0.33 -4.03 2.96
N MET A 142 0.40 -2.79 2.50
CA MET A 142 -0.51 -2.27 1.49
C MET A 142 0.31 -1.83 0.29
N VAL A 143 -0.04 -2.33 -0.89
CA VAL A 143 0.69 -2.12 -2.14
C VAL A 143 -0.26 -1.47 -3.13
N MET A 144 0.19 -0.45 -3.85
CA MET A 144 -0.60 0.29 -4.83
C MET A 144 0.22 0.59 -6.10
N THR A 145 -0.42 0.59 -7.28
CA THR A 145 0.21 0.98 -8.55
C THR A 145 0.41 2.49 -8.70
N GLY A 146 1.21 2.85 -9.71
CA GLY A 146 1.57 4.18 -10.16
C GLY A 146 0.40 5.13 -10.34
N ASP A 147 -0.65 4.58 -10.93
CA ASP A 147 -1.93 5.18 -11.27
C ASP A 147 -3.00 5.09 -10.16
N GLY A 148 -2.73 4.36 -9.07
CA GLY A 148 -3.65 4.15 -7.96
C GLY A 148 -4.78 3.15 -8.25
N GLN A 149 -4.85 2.58 -9.46
CA GLN A 149 -5.96 1.73 -9.88
C GLN A 149 -5.92 0.35 -9.24
N ARG A 150 -4.74 -0.20 -8.94
CA ARG A 150 -4.60 -1.50 -8.29
C ARG A 150 -4.06 -1.30 -6.90
N PHE A 151 -4.69 -1.94 -5.93
CA PHE A 151 -4.14 -2.04 -4.59
C PHE A 151 -4.52 -3.36 -3.92
N ALA A 152 -3.66 -3.83 -3.03
CA ALA A 152 -3.92 -4.96 -2.15
C ALA A 152 -3.38 -4.70 -0.77
N MET A 153 -4.01 -5.34 0.22
CA MET A 153 -3.53 -5.38 1.59
C MET A 153 -3.46 -6.83 2.06
N TYR A 154 -2.35 -7.22 2.67
CA TYR A 154 -2.14 -8.57 3.16
C TYR A 154 -1.06 -8.63 4.23
N ASP A 155 -1.10 -9.68 5.05
CA ASP A 155 -0.08 -9.95 6.05
C ASP A 155 1.05 -10.79 5.45
N THR A 156 2.28 -10.48 5.85
CA THR A 156 3.47 -11.26 5.48
C THR A 156 4.32 -11.55 6.71
N ASN A 157 4.92 -12.74 6.72
CA ASN A 157 5.99 -13.04 7.65
C ASN A 157 7.24 -12.18 7.35
N SER A 158 8.05 -11.91 8.37
CA SER A 158 9.29 -11.13 8.29
C SER A 158 10.39 -11.73 7.40
N ASP A 159 10.25 -12.99 7.00
CA ASP A 159 11.18 -13.67 6.08
C ASP A 159 10.65 -13.81 4.65
N TYR A 160 9.39 -13.43 4.40
CA TYR A 160 8.77 -13.62 3.09
C TYR A 160 8.86 -12.35 2.26
N SER A 161 9.37 -12.50 1.03
CA SER A 161 9.39 -11.43 0.05
C SER A 161 8.34 -11.64 -1.02
N TRP A 162 8.04 -10.56 -1.73
CA TRP A 162 6.93 -10.52 -2.66
C TRP A 162 7.34 -9.88 -3.99
N ILE A 163 6.60 -10.23 -5.03
CA ILE A 163 6.72 -9.70 -6.37
C ILE A 163 5.34 -9.16 -6.76
N ALA A 164 5.26 -7.87 -7.02
CA ALA A 164 4.12 -7.26 -7.69
C ALA A 164 4.22 -7.54 -9.19
N THR A 165 3.19 -8.17 -9.76
CA THR A 165 3.17 -8.72 -11.11
C THR A 165 2.25 -7.95 -12.06
N LYS A 166 2.57 -8.00 -13.36
CA LYS A 166 1.77 -7.37 -14.43
C LYS A 166 0.37 -7.96 -14.51
N GLU A 167 0.24 -9.24 -14.17
CA GLU A 167 -0.98 -10.04 -14.19
C GLU A 167 -1.98 -9.67 -13.10
N GLY A 168 -1.73 -8.64 -12.29
CA GLY A 168 -2.66 -8.28 -11.25
C GLY A 168 -2.51 -9.14 -9.99
N LYS A 169 -1.28 -9.55 -9.65
CA LYS A 169 -1.02 -10.34 -8.44
C LYS A 169 0.21 -9.87 -7.67
N CYS A 170 0.17 -9.99 -6.35
CA CYS A 170 1.34 -10.03 -5.48
C CYS A 170 1.65 -11.49 -5.15
N VAL A 171 2.78 -12.01 -5.62
CA VAL A 171 3.17 -13.42 -5.42
C VAL A 171 4.39 -13.53 -4.51
N ARG A 172 4.46 -14.56 -3.66
CA ARG A 172 5.63 -14.76 -2.80
C ARG A 172 6.86 -15.14 -3.63
N SER A 173 8.01 -14.58 -3.31
CA SER A 173 9.31 -14.97 -3.86
C SER A 173 9.79 -16.29 -3.21
N LYS A 174 10.52 -17.11 -3.97
CA LYS A 174 11.27 -18.25 -3.43
C LYS A 174 12.30 -17.78 -2.41
N TYR A 175 12.50 -18.58 -1.36
CA TYR A 175 13.55 -18.32 -0.38
C TYR A 175 14.92 -18.19 -1.06
N GLY A 176 15.68 -17.16 -0.67
CA GLY A 176 16.97 -16.82 -1.31
C GLY A 176 16.87 -16.12 -2.68
N SER A 177 15.66 -15.78 -3.14
CA SER A 177 15.43 -15.06 -4.40
C SER A 177 14.50 -13.87 -4.21
N VAL A 178 14.66 -12.86 -5.06
CA VAL A 178 13.74 -11.70 -5.15
C VAL A 178 12.73 -11.91 -6.28
N TRP A 179 13.21 -12.33 -7.45
CA TRP A 179 12.47 -12.28 -8.72
C TRP A 179 11.86 -13.61 -9.16
N GLN A 180 12.03 -14.67 -8.39
CA GLN A 180 11.46 -15.98 -8.72
C GLN A 180 10.24 -16.23 -7.85
N GLN A 181 9.07 -16.40 -8.46
CA GLN A 181 7.87 -16.82 -7.77
C GLN A 181 8.04 -18.21 -7.14
N ASP A 182 7.58 -18.35 -5.90
CA ASP A 182 7.33 -19.64 -5.28
C ASP A 182 5.93 -20.12 -5.69
N THR A 183 5.87 -21.12 -6.58
CA THR A 183 4.60 -21.62 -7.14
C THR A 183 3.76 -22.41 -6.13
N GLN A 184 4.30 -22.74 -4.96
CA GLN A 184 3.59 -23.44 -3.89
C GLN A 184 3.16 -22.49 -2.75
N ALA A 185 3.30 -21.18 -2.95
CA ALA A 185 3.14 -20.17 -1.91
C ALA A 185 1.91 -19.29 -2.07
N GLY A 186 1.78 -18.34 -1.13
CA GLY A 186 0.75 -17.31 -1.13
C GLY A 186 0.75 -16.47 -2.41
N VAL A 187 -0.46 -16.26 -2.91
CA VAL A 187 -0.81 -15.36 -4.02
C VAL A 187 -1.89 -14.44 -3.49
N VAL A 188 -1.72 -13.15 -3.68
CA VAL A 188 -2.71 -12.13 -3.35
C VAL A 188 -3.08 -11.41 -4.62
N ASP A 189 -4.36 -11.44 -4.98
CA ASP A 189 -4.85 -10.66 -6.11
C ASP A 189 -4.94 -9.17 -5.70
N TRP A 190 -4.52 -8.27 -6.59
CA TRP A 190 -4.71 -6.83 -6.44
C TRP A 190 -5.51 -6.28 -7.64
N PRO A 191 -6.82 -6.57 -7.68
CA PRO A 191 -7.64 -6.26 -8.85
C PRO A 191 -7.63 -4.75 -9.14
N VAL A 192 -7.89 -4.41 -10.40
CA VAL A 192 -8.19 -3.02 -10.80
C VAL A 192 -9.45 -2.59 -10.02
N GLY A 193 -9.31 -1.60 -9.15
CA GLY A 193 -10.43 -0.83 -8.61
C GLY A 193 -11.13 -0.14 -9.78
N GLY A 194 -12.46 -0.29 -9.84
CA GLY A 194 -13.27 -0.02 -11.04
C GLY A 194 -12.97 1.29 -11.77
N TYR A 195 -13.12 1.23 -13.10
CA TYR A 195 -12.92 2.30 -14.10
C TYR A 195 -13.96 3.42 -14.02
#